data_AF-A0A2K6ERR3-F1
#
_entry.id   AF-A0A2K6ERR3-F1
#
_cell.length_a   1.000
_cell.length_b   1.000
_cell.length_c   1.000
_cell.angle_alpha   90.00
_cell.angle_beta   90.00
_cell.angle_gamma   90.00
#
_symmetry.space_group_name_H-M   'P 1'
#
loop_
_entity.id
_entity.type
_entity.pdbx_description
1 polymer ?
#
loop_
_entity_poly.entity_id
_entity_poly.type
_entity_poly.pdbx_seq_one_letter_code
_entity_poly.pdbx_strand_id
1 'polypeptide(L)'
;IHGKNLVAILHLLVSLAMHFRAPIRLPEHVSVQVVVVRKREGLLHSSHISEELTTTTEMMMGRFERDAFDTLFDHAPDKLSVVKKSLITFVNKHLNKLNLEVTELETQFADGVYLVLLVGLLEDYFVPLHNFYLTPDSFDQKVHNVSFAFELMLDGGLKKPKARPEDVVNLDLKSTLRVLYNLFTKYKNVE
;
A
#
# COMPACT_ATOMS: atom_id res chain seq x y z
N ILE A 1 17.41 11.79 -20.14
CA ILE A 1 17.91 10.47 -20.59
C ILE A 1 18.76 10.57 -21.86
N HIS A 2 18.27 11.18 -22.95
CA HIS A 2 19.02 11.27 -24.22
C HIS A 2 20.41 11.93 -24.13
N GLY A 3 20.61 12.85 -23.18
CA GLY A 3 21.93 13.45 -22.91
C GLY A 3 22.88 12.60 -22.03
N LYS A 4 22.52 11.35 -21.70
CA LYS A 4 23.30 10.44 -20.83
C LYS A 4 23.72 11.04 -19.46
N ASN A 5 22.98 12.04 -18.97
CA ASN A 5 23.22 12.62 -17.66
C ASN A 5 22.80 11.63 -16.58
N LEU A 6 23.79 11.00 -15.94
CA LEU A 6 23.58 9.96 -14.93
C LEU A 6 22.79 10.48 -13.72
N VAL A 7 23.11 11.68 -13.23
CA VAL A 7 22.44 12.28 -12.06
C VAL A 7 20.94 12.46 -12.34
N ALA A 8 20.60 13.02 -13.50
CA ALA A 8 19.21 13.20 -13.90
C ALA A 8 18.47 11.85 -14.10
N ILE A 9 19.17 10.83 -14.59
CA ILE A 9 18.61 9.47 -14.73
C ILE A 9 18.35 8.87 -13.34
N LEU A 10 19.28 9.01 -12.40
CA LEU A 10 19.11 8.51 -11.04
C LEU A 10 17.94 9.18 -10.32
N HIS A 11 17.79 10.50 -10.41
CA HIS A 11 16.63 11.20 -9.84
C HIS A 11 15.30 10.70 -10.43
N LEU A 12 15.26 10.46 -11.75
CA LEU A 12 14.07 9.92 -12.39
C LEU A 12 13.75 8.50 -11.90
N LEU A 13 14.76 7.62 -11.82
CA LEU A 13 14.57 6.25 -11.34
C LEU A 13 14.13 6.21 -9.88
N VAL A 14 14.72 7.03 -9.01
CA VAL A 14 14.26 7.20 -7.62
C VAL A 14 12.81 7.66 -7.62
N SER A 15 12.48 8.72 -8.38
CA SER A 15 11.10 9.24 -8.46
C SER A 15 10.09 8.19 -8.94
N LEU A 16 10.45 7.38 -9.94
CA LEU A 16 9.61 6.30 -10.44
C LEU A 16 9.44 5.19 -9.39
N ALA A 17 10.55 4.76 -8.77
CA ALA A 17 10.52 3.75 -7.71
C ALA A 17 9.63 4.19 -6.54
N MET A 18 9.70 5.46 -6.15
CA MET A 18 8.84 6.01 -5.09
C MET A 18 7.38 6.16 -5.54
N HIS A 19 7.14 6.70 -6.73
CA HIS A 19 5.78 6.94 -7.25
C HIS A 19 4.99 5.64 -7.41
N PHE A 20 5.62 4.62 -7.98
CA PHE A 20 5.01 3.29 -8.15
C PHE A 20 5.22 2.38 -6.93
N ARG A 21 5.75 2.93 -5.82
CA ARG A 21 6.27 2.22 -4.64
C ARG A 21 6.73 0.80 -4.98
N ALA A 22 7.76 0.76 -5.82
CA ALA A 22 8.40 -0.46 -6.24
C ALA A 22 8.83 -1.26 -5.00
N PRO A 23 8.81 -2.60 -5.04
CA PRO A 23 9.15 -3.46 -3.90
C PRO A 23 10.67 -3.50 -3.66
N ILE A 24 11.30 -2.34 -3.56
CA ILE A 24 12.73 -2.15 -3.33
C ILE A 24 12.91 -1.14 -2.20
N ARG A 25 13.83 -1.42 -1.28
CA ARG A 25 14.21 -0.47 -0.22
C ARG A 25 15.36 0.38 -0.72
N LEU A 26 15.11 1.67 -0.94
CA LEU A 26 16.17 2.61 -1.28
C LEU A 26 16.94 3.00 -0.01
N PRO A 27 18.28 3.01 -0.04
CA PRO A 27 19.07 3.55 1.06
C PRO A 27 18.81 5.06 1.23
N GLU A 28 18.79 5.52 2.46
CA GLU A 28 18.56 6.94 2.81
C GLU A 28 19.85 7.75 2.69
N HIS A 29 19.71 9.06 2.43
CA HIS A 29 20.81 10.04 2.39
C HIS A 29 21.93 9.72 1.39
N VAL A 30 21.60 9.07 0.27
CA VAL A 30 22.56 8.84 -0.82
C VAL A 30 22.77 10.16 -1.54
N SER A 31 24.04 10.57 -1.66
CA SER A 31 24.44 11.75 -2.41
C SER A 31 25.58 11.44 -3.37
N VAL A 32 25.71 12.27 -4.40
CA VAL A 32 26.77 12.18 -5.41
C VAL A 32 27.47 13.52 -5.56
N GLN A 33 28.79 13.48 -5.72
CA GLN A 33 29.59 14.67 -6.01
C GLN A 33 29.65 14.91 -7.51
N VAL A 34 29.18 16.07 -7.94
CA VAL A 34 29.12 16.50 -9.34
C VAL A 34 30.13 17.61 -9.57
N VAL A 35 31.02 17.41 -10.54
CA VAL A 35 31.95 18.46 -10.98
C VAL A 35 31.25 19.29 -12.05
N VAL A 36 30.97 20.55 -11.73
CA VAL A 36 30.40 21.51 -12.67
C VAL A 36 31.51 22.38 -13.22
N VAL A 37 31.69 22.34 -14.53
CA VAL A 37 32.65 23.18 -15.24
C VAL A 37 31.88 24.27 -15.99
N ARG A 38 32.15 25.54 -15.65
CA ARG A 38 31.55 26.70 -16.30
C ARG A 38 32.64 27.49 -17.02
N LYS A 39 32.39 27.86 -18.28
CA LYS A 39 33.26 28.78 -19.02
C LYS A 39 32.82 30.21 -18.75
N ARG A 40 33.69 31.03 -18.14
CA ARG A 40 33.49 32.49 -17.94
C ARG A 40 34.69 33.22 -18.50
N GLU A 41 34.46 34.20 -19.36
CA GLU A 41 35.52 35.04 -19.95
C GLU A 41 36.66 34.22 -20.62
N GLY A 42 36.31 33.08 -21.22
CA GLY A 42 37.29 32.17 -21.85
C GLY A 42 37.97 31.18 -20.90
N LEU A 43 37.86 31.37 -19.57
CA LEU A 43 38.44 30.51 -18.54
C LEU A 43 37.44 29.46 -18.04
N LEU A 44 37.91 28.23 -17.85
CA LEU A 44 37.14 27.15 -17.23
C LEU A 44 37.24 27.27 -15.71
N HIS A 45 36.08 27.42 -15.07
CA HIS A 45 35.95 27.39 -13.62
C HIS A 45 35.30 26.05 -13.25
N SER A 46 35.99 25.23 -12.45
CA SER A 46 35.40 24.02 -11.89
C SER A 46 34.93 24.26 -10.46
N SER A 47 33.81 23.64 -10.11
CA SER A 47 33.28 23.62 -8.75
C SER A 47 32.66 22.26 -8.48
N HIS A 48 32.75 21.80 -7.23
CA HIS A 48 32.06 20.59 -6.78
C HIS A 48 30.70 20.95 -6.17
N ILE A 49 29.67 20.22 -6.56
CA ILE A 49 28.32 20.34 -6.02
C ILE A 49 27.90 18.96 -5.54
N SER A 50 27.37 18.87 -4.32
CA SER A 50 26.77 17.64 -3.80
C SER A 50 25.29 17.61 -4.19
N GLU A 51 24.87 16.58 -4.92
CA GLU A 51 23.47 16.33 -5.27
C GLU A 51 22.95 15.18 -4.40
N GLU A 52 21.88 15.41 -3.64
CA GLU A 52 21.23 14.38 -2.82
C GLU A 52 20.24 13.60 -3.69
N LEU A 53 20.50 12.30 -3.90
CA LEU A 53 19.67 11.41 -4.70
C LEU A 53 18.50 10.83 -3.90
N THR A 54 18.71 10.54 -2.62
CA THR A 54 17.69 10.00 -1.71
C THR A 54 17.74 10.75 -0.38
N THR A 55 16.57 10.96 0.24
CA THR A 55 16.44 11.57 1.57
C THR A 55 15.92 10.51 2.56
N THR A 56 15.11 10.87 3.56
CA THR A 56 14.42 9.89 4.40
C THR A 56 13.28 9.22 3.64
N THR A 57 12.98 7.97 3.98
CA THR A 57 11.88 7.19 3.38
C THR A 57 10.55 7.93 3.49
N GLU A 58 10.31 8.62 4.62
CA GLU A 58 9.12 9.44 4.83
C GLU A 58 9.02 10.63 3.86
N MET A 59 10.12 11.33 3.60
CA MET A 59 10.13 12.48 2.69
C MET A 59 10.05 12.04 1.22
N MET A 60 10.66 10.90 0.87
CA MET A 60 10.64 10.36 -0.49
C MET A 60 9.28 9.77 -0.90
N MET A 61 8.54 9.17 0.04
CA MET A 61 7.22 8.58 -0.24
C MET A 61 6.13 9.65 -0.44
N GLY A 62 6.48 10.93 -0.33
CA GLY A 62 5.53 12.02 -0.22
C GLY A 62 4.85 12.01 1.14
N ARG A 63 4.46 13.19 1.64
CA ARG A 63 3.59 13.28 2.82
C ARG A 63 2.26 12.59 2.48
N PHE A 64 2.15 11.29 2.72
CA PHE A 64 0.86 10.74 3.09
C PHE A 64 0.42 11.52 4.32
N GLU A 65 -0.73 12.19 4.27
CA GLU A 65 -1.33 12.75 5.47
C GLU A 65 -1.41 11.62 6.49
N ARG A 66 -0.50 11.69 7.49
CA ARG A 66 -0.45 10.74 8.59
C ARG A 66 -1.85 10.67 9.17
N ASP A 67 -2.41 9.48 9.22
CA ASP A 67 -3.73 9.28 9.80
C ASP A 67 -3.64 8.54 11.13
N ALA A 68 -4.80 8.26 11.72
CA ALA A 68 -4.89 7.61 13.01
C ALA A 68 -4.19 6.24 13.05
N PHE A 69 -4.09 5.53 11.92
CA PHE A 69 -3.36 4.26 11.86
C PHE A 69 -1.85 4.46 11.96
N ASP A 70 -1.30 5.55 11.43
CA ASP A 70 0.14 5.83 11.58
C ASP A 70 0.48 6.08 13.05
N THR A 71 -0.30 6.91 13.73
CA THR A 71 -0.12 7.14 15.17
C THR A 71 -0.35 5.87 16.00
N LEU A 72 -1.33 5.04 15.65
CA LEU A 72 -1.63 3.78 16.34
C LEU A 72 -0.44 2.81 16.29
N PHE A 73 0.17 2.66 15.11
CA PHE A 73 1.34 1.80 14.91
C PHE A 73 2.58 2.35 15.61
N ASP A 74 2.82 3.65 15.52
CA ASP A 74 4.03 4.27 16.05
C ASP A 74 4.03 4.35 17.60
N HIS A 75 2.86 4.60 18.21
CA HIS A 75 2.80 5.02 19.62
C HIS A 75 1.86 4.19 20.51
N ALA A 76 1.07 3.24 19.98
CA ALA A 76 0.05 2.54 20.77
C ALA A 76 -0.10 1.04 20.41
N PRO A 77 0.95 0.21 20.62
CA PRO A 77 0.93 -1.22 20.30
C PRO A 77 -0.16 -2.00 21.06
N ASP A 78 -0.48 -1.61 22.29
CA ASP A 78 -1.55 -2.25 23.07
C ASP A 78 -2.93 -2.02 22.45
N LYS A 79 -3.19 -0.80 21.97
CA LYS A 79 -4.44 -0.46 21.27
C LYS A 79 -4.53 -1.17 19.92
N LEU A 80 -3.41 -1.33 19.22
CA LEU A 80 -3.36 -2.08 17.96
C LEU A 80 -3.85 -3.52 18.16
N SER A 81 -3.43 -4.18 19.25
CA SER A 81 -3.87 -5.54 19.57
C SER A 81 -5.40 -5.63 19.80
N VAL A 82 -5.99 -4.62 20.43
CA VAL A 82 -7.45 -4.53 20.63
C VAL A 82 -8.18 -4.33 19.30
N VAL A 83 -7.66 -3.44 18.44
CA VAL A 83 -8.22 -3.20 17.10
C VAL A 83 -8.18 -4.48 16.26
N LYS A 84 -7.05 -5.21 16.27
CA LYS A 84 -6.94 -6.51 15.57
C LYS A 84 -8.01 -7.49 16.04
N LYS A 85 -8.17 -7.68 17.36
CA LYS A 85 -9.20 -8.57 17.90
C LYS A 85 -10.61 -8.17 17.47
N SER A 86 -10.93 -6.88 17.54
CA SER A 86 -12.23 -6.36 17.11
C SER A 86 -12.49 -6.60 15.62
N LEU A 87 -11.47 -6.44 14.78
CA LEU A 87 -11.59 -6.70 13.34
C LEU A 87 -11.73 -8.19 13.04
N ILE A 88 -11.01 -9.07 13.74
CA ILE A 88 -11.19 -10.53 13.64
C ILE A 88 -12.64 -10.91 13.98
N THR A 89 -13.17 -10.40 15.10
CA THR A 89 -14.56 -10.67 15.47
C THR A 89 -15.54 -10.18 14.41
N PHE A 90 -15.32 -8.99 13.86
CA PHE A 90 -16.15 -8.44 12.79
C PHE A 90 -16.12 -9.31 11.52
N VAL A 91 -14.94 -9.64 10.99
CA VAL A 91 -14.85 -10.42 9.75
C VAL A 91 -15.42 -11.83 9.93
N ASN A 92 -15.19 -12.47 11.08
CA ASN A 92 -15.73 -13.80 11.38
C ASN A 92 -17.25 -13.80 11.55
N LYS A 93 -17.86 -12.70 12.02
CA LYS A 93 -19.32 -12.56 12.07
C LYS A 93 -19.95 -12.82 10.68
N HIS A 94 -19.28 -12.37 9.61
CA HIS A 94 -19.77 -12.53 8.24
C HIS A 94 -19.22 -13.79 7.59
N LEU A 95 -17.90 -14.03 7.63
CA LEU A 95 -17.26 -15.16 6.94
C LEU A 95 -17.66 -16.53 7.50
N ASN A 96 -18.04 -16.63 8.78
CA ASN A 96 -18.58 -17.87 9.34
C ASN A 96 -19.89 -18.31 8.66
N LYS A 97 -20.64 -17.40 8.02
CA LYS A 97 -21.82 -17.75 7.20
C LYS A 97 -21.44 -18.67 6.01
N LEU A 98 -20.17 -18.64 5.59
CA LEU A 98 -19.60 -19.51 4.56
C LEU A 98 -18.70 -20.63 5.14
N ASN A 99 -18.71 -20.84 6.47
CA ASN A 99 -17.80 -21.74 7.18
C ASN A 99 -16.32 -21.39 7.02
N LEU A 100 -16.00 -20.11 6.84
CA LEU A 100 -14.64 -19.59 6.78
C LEU A 100 -14.31 -18.86 8.09
N GLU A 101 -13.19 -19.22 8.70
CA GLU A 101 -12.71 -18.60 9.93
C GLU A 101 -11.37 -17.91 9.70
N VAL A 102 -11.28 -16.68 10.19
CA VAL A 102 -10.07 -15.86 10.19
C VAL A 102 -9.45 -15.86 11.58
N THR A 103 -8.19 -16.24 11.66
CA THR A 103 -7.37 -16.21 12.87
C THR A 103 -6.25 -15.17 12.77
N GLU A 104 -5.77 -14.88 11.57
CA GLU A 104 -4.61 -14.02 11.30
C GLU A 104 -4.90 -13.00 10.18
N LEU A 105 -4.98 -11.72 10.55
CA LEU A 105 -5.23 -10.63 9.59
C LEU A 105 -4.00 -10.31 8.73
N GLU A 106 -2.80 -10.70 9.19
CA GLU A 106 -1.53 -10.49 8.51
C GLU A 106 -1.45 -11.19 7.17
N THR A 107 -2.05 -12.38 7.06
CA THR A 107 -1.79 -13.32 5.96
C THR A 107 -3.06 -13.71 5.20
N GLN A 108 -4.17 -13.94 5.90
CA GLN A 108 -5.37 -14.56 5.30
C GLN A 108 -6.15 -13.66 4.35
N PHE A 109 -5.82 -12.37 4.26
CA PHE A 109 -6.41 -11.45 3.28
C PHE A 109 -5.51 -11.18 2.07
N ALA A 110 -4.27 -11.70 2.07
CA ALA A 110 -3.25 -11.35 1.08
C ALA A 110 -3.53 -11.93 -0.32
N ASP A 111 -4.37 -12.96 -0.42
CA ASP A 111 -4.80 -13.54 -1.69
C ASP A 111 -6.06 -12.86 -2.27
N GLY A 112 -6.66 -11.95 -1.50
CA GLY A 112 -7.87 -11.20 -1.83
C GLY A 112 -9.17 -12.01 -1.80
N VAL A 113 -9.14 -13.33 -1.64
CA VAL A 113 -10.34 -14.19 -1.71
C VAL A 113 -11.30 -13.85 -0.57
N TYR A 114 -10.79 -13.84 0.67
CA TYR A 114 -11.60 -13.51 1.85
C TYR A 114 -12.12 -12.08 1.80
N LEU A 115 -11.37 -11.15 1.18
CA LEU A 115 -11.80 -9.77 1.04
C LEU A 115 -12.97 -9.64 0.07
N VAL A 116 -12.90 -10.29 -1.09
CA VAL A 116 -13.99 -10.31 -2.09
C VAL A 116 -15.26 -10.92 -1.49
N LEU A 117 -15.14 -12.09 -0.84
CA LEU A 117 -16.26 -12.76 -0.20
C LEU A 117 -16.87 -11.91 0.92
N LEU A 118 -16.04 -11.30 1.77
CA LEU A 118 -16.49 -10.42 2.84
C LEU A 118 -17.29 -9.23 2.27
N VAL A 119 -16.81 -8.55 1.22
CA VAL A 119 -17.52 -7.41 0.63
C VAL A 119 -18.88 -7.83 0.07
N GLY A 120 -18.97 -8.98 -0.62
CA GLY A 120 -20.25 -9.51 -1.08
C GLY A 120 -21.24 -9.78 0.06
N LEU A 121 -20.78 -10.42 1.14
CA LEU A 121 -21.60 -10.70 2.32
C LEU A 121 -22.06 -9.43 3.04
N LEU A 122 -21.27 -8.35 3.02
CA LEU A 122 -21.62 -7.07 3.66
C LEU A 122 -22.67 -6.29 2.86
N GLU A 123 -22.75 -6.51 1.56
CA GLU A 123 -23.73 -5.93 0.64
C GLU A 123 -24.90 -6.89 0.34
N ASP A 124 -24.98 -8.02 1.05
CA ASP A 124 -26.01 -9.04 0.93
C ASP A 124 -26.18 -9.62 -0.49
N TYR A 125 -25.07 -9.83 -1.21
CA TYR A 125 -25.08 -10.51 -2.50
C TYR A 125 -23.94 -11.52 -2.67
N PHE A 126 -24.15 -12.48 -3.57
CA PHE A 126 -23.11 -13.45 -3.94
C PHE A 126 -22.25 -12.91 -5.08
N VAL A 127 -20.93 -12.85 -4.85
CA VAL A 127 -19.98 -12.46 -5.89
C VAL A 127 -19.75 -13.63 -6.84
N PRO A 128 -20.01 -13.49 -8.15
CA PRO A 128 -19.80 -14.58 -9.10
C PRO A 128 -18.34 -15.06 -9.12
N LEU A 129 -18.14 -16.37 -8.97
CA LEU A 129 -16.82 -16.99 -8.88
C LEU A 129 -15.95 -16.85 -10.14
N HIS A 130 -16.51 -16.41 -11.26
CA HIS A 130 -15.76 -16.17 -12.50
C HIS A 130 -15.14 -14.77 -12.56
N ASN A 131 -15.50 -13.85 -11.65
CA ASN A 131 -14.97 -12.48 -11.62
C ASN A 131 -13.64 -12.37 -10.85
N PHE A 132 -13.30 -13.38 -10.05
CA PHE A 132 -12.10 -13.40 -9.23
C PHE A 132 -11.53 -14.83 -9.17
N TYR A 133 -10.28 -14.95 -8.76
CA TYR A 133 -9.58 -16.23 -8.65
C TYR A 133 -9.82 -16.83 -7.26
N LEU A 134 -10.53 -17.96 -7.17
CA LEU A 134 -10.78 -18.64 -5.89
C LEU A 134 -9.51 -19.28 -5.30
N THR A 135 -8.58 -19.69 -6.17
CA THR A 135 -7.29 -20.29 -5.80
C THR A 135 -6.17 -19.56 -6.53
N PRO A 136 -5.86 -18.30 -6.16
CA PRO A 136 -4.89 -17.50 -6.87
C PRO A 136 -3.47 -18.03 -6.66
N ASP A 137 -2.76 -18.34 -7.74
CA ASP A 137 -1.42 -18.96 -7.71
C ASP A 137 -0.27 -17.96 -7.96
N SER A 138 -0.59 -16.82 -8.57
CA SER A 138 0.37 -15.81 -8.99
C SER A 138 0.11 -14.48 -8.29
N PHE A 139 1.16 -13.66 -8.19
CA PHE A 139 1.06 -12.32 -7.61
C PHE A 139 -0.01 -11.47 -8.30
N ASP A 140 -0.06 -11.51 -9.65
CA ASP A 140 -1.02 -10.76 -10.44
C ASP A 140 -2.47 -11.18 -10.18
N GLN A 141 -2.74 -12.48 -9.99
CA GLN A 141 -4.08 -12.96 -9.64
C GLN A 141 -4.52 -12.48 -8.25
N LYS A 142 -3.60 -12.44 -7.27
CA LYS A 142 -3.88 -11.90 -5.94
C LYS A 142 -4.16 -10.40 -5.99
N VAL A 143 -3.35 -9.66 -6.75
CA VAL A 143 -3.54 -8.22 -6.98
C VAL A 143 -4.87 -7.95 -7.67
N HIS A 144 -5.25 -8.77 -8.66
CA HIS A 144 -6.56 -8.71 -9.32
C HIS A 144 -7.69 -8.87 -8.30
N ASN A 145 -7.65 -9.90 -7.46
CA ASN A 145 -8.69 -10.13 -6.43
C ASN A 145 -8.84 -8.94 -5.47
N VAL A 146 -7.73 -8.40 -4.95
CA VAL A 146 -7.78 -7.25 -4.04
C VAL A 146 -8.28 -5.99 -4.76
N SER A 147 -7.86 -5.77 -6.01
CA SER A 147 -8.32 -4.65 -6.84
C SER A 147 -9.83 -4.74 -7.07
N PHE A 148 -10.31 -5.92 -7.43
CA PHE A 148 -11.73 -6.18 -7.62
C PHE A 148 -12.53 -5.95 -6.33
N ALA A 149 -12.04 -6.39 -5.17
CA ALA A 149 -12.68 -6.08 -3.90
C ALA A 149 -12.77 -4.56 -3.63
N PHE A 150 -11.75 -3.78 -4.01
CA PHE A 150 -11.77 -2.32 -3.87
C PHE A 150 -12.79 -1.67 -4.81
N GLU A 151 -13.01 -2.21 -6.01
CA GLU A 151 -14.09 -1.78 -6.91
C GLU A 151 -15.46 -2.06 -6.29
N LEU A 152 -15.67 -3.26 -5.75
CA LEU A 152 -16.93 -3.59 -5.05
C LEU A 152 -17.18 -2.68 -3.85
N MET A 153 -16.14 -2.31 -3.10
CA MET A 153 -16.25 -1.34 -2.01
C MET A 153 -16.68 0.05 -2.50
N LEU A 154 -16.12 0.50 -3.63
CA LEU A 154 -16.47 1.77 -4.27
C LEU A 154 -17.92 1.77 -4.73
N ASP A 155 -18.36 0.69 -5.38
CA ASP A 155 -19.74 0.52 -5.85
C ASP A 155 -20.73 0.48 -4.69
N GLY A 156 -20.35 -0.12 -3.56
CA GLY A 156 -21.11 -0.04 -2.31
C GLY A 156 -21.18 1.37 -1.71
N GLY A 157 -20.39 2.33 -2.19
CA GLY A 157 -20.37 3.71 -1.70
C GLY A 157 -19.34 3.99 -0.61
N LEU A 158 -18.33 3.13 -0.42
CA LEU A 158 -17.14 3.49 0.34
C LEU A 158 -16.23 4.41 -0.48
N LYS A 159 -15.41 5.20 0.21
CA LYS A 159 -14.31 5.90 -0.44
C LYS A 159 -13.25 4.90 -0.86
N LYS A 160 -12.56 5.19 -1.97
CA LYS A 160 -11.41 4.39 -2.43
C LYS A 160 -10.43 4.19 -1.26
N PRO A 161 -10.03 2.95 -0.94
CA PRO A 161 -9.02 2.73 0.07
C PRO A 161 -7.72 3.49 -0.24
N LYS A 162 -7.07 4.03 0.80
CA LYS A 162 -5.74 4.66 0.68
C LYS A 162 -4.63 3.63 0.40
N ALA A 163 -4.84 2.38 0.82
CA ALA A 163 -3.96 1.26 0.53
C ALA A 163 -4.00 0.93 -0.96
N ARG A 164 -2.87 0.50 -1.52
CA ARG A 164 -2.86 -0.09 -2.85
C ARG A 164 -3.12 -1.59 -2.74
N PRO A 165 -3.68 -2.23 -3.78
CA PRO A 165 -3.89 -3.68 -3.79
C PRO A 165 -2.60 -4.47 -3.49
N GLU A 166 -1.48 -4.03 -4.06
CA GLU A 166 -0.17 -4.66 -3.87
C GLU A 166 0.31 -4.60 -2.42
N ASP A 167 -0.07 -3.57 -1.66
CA ASP A 167 0.35 -3.45 -0.26
C ASP A 167 -0.31 -4.58 0.57
N VAL A 168 -1.58 -4.90 0.31
CA VAL A 168 -2.30 -6.00 0.95
C VAL A 168 -1.70 -7.36 0.54
N VAL A 169 -1.40 -7.54 -0.75
CA VAL A 169 -0.79 -8.78 -1.27
C VAL A 169 0.62 -8.99 -0.71
N ASN A 170 1.36 -7.91 -0.46
CA ASN A 170 2.70 -7.95 0.14
C ASN A 170 2.70 -8.02 1.67
N LEU A 171 1.57 -8.38 2.30
CA LEU A 171 1.44 -8.59 3.75
C LEU A 171 1.69 -7.31 4.57
N ASP A 172 1.41 -6.12 4.02
CA ASP A 172 1.45 -4.88 4.81
C ASP A 172 0.24 -4.82 5.76
N LEU A 173 0.46 -5.22 7.00
CA LEU A 173 -0.56 -5.25 8.05
C LEU A 173 -1.24 -3.88 8.20
N LYS A 174 -0.50 -2.77 8.10
CA LYS A 174 -1.08 -1.43 8.25
C LYS A 174 -2.13 -1.16 7.16
N SER A 175 -1.82 -1.48 5.91
CA SER A 175 -2.76 -1.39 4.79
C SER A 175 -3.97 -2.30 4.96
N THR A 176 -3.76 -3.57 5.33
CA THR A 176 -4.85 -4.52 5.55
C THR A 176 -5.81 -4.05 6.65
N LEU A 177 -5.29 -3.62 7.81
CA LEU A 177 -6.13 -3.12 8.90
C LEU A 177 -6.88 -1.85 8.50
N ARG A 178 -6.26 -0.94 7.74
CA ARG A 178 -6.91 0.28 7.25
C ARG A 178 -8.09 -0.04 6.33
N VAL A 179 -7.94 -1.03 5.43
CA VAL A 179 -9.04 -1.51 4.56
C VAL A 179 -10.17 -2.11 5.40
N LEU A 180 -9.86 -3.07 6.28
CA LEU A 180 -10.85 -3.75 7.11
C LEU A 180 -11.57 -2.80 8.07
N TYR A 181 -10.87 -1.79 8.58
CA TYR A 181 -11.48 -0.79 9.46
C TYR A 181 -12.45 0.13 8.73
N ASN A 182 -12.21 0.44 7.45
CA ASN A 182 -13.18 1.17 6.64
C ASN A 182 -14.47 0.37 6.45
N LEU A 183 -14.36 -0.95 6.21
CA LEU A 183 -15.51 -1.86 6.19
C LEU A 183 -16.22 -1.87 7.55
N PHE A 184 -15.49 -2.11 8.64
CA PHE A 184 -16.04 -2.12 9.99
C PHE A 184 -16.81 -0.84 10.32
N THR A 185 -16.24 0.33 10.01
CA THR A 185 -16.87 1.62 10.33
C THR A 185 -18.23 1.79 9.65
N LYS A 186 -18.36 1.30 8.42
CA LYS A 186 -19.61 1.38 7.65
C LYS A 186 -20.61 0.29 8.02
N TYR A 187 -20.16 -0.95 8.18
CA TYR A 187 -21.03 -2.12 8.32
C TYR A 187 -21.11 -2.69 9.74
N LYS A 188 -20.55 -2.05 10.77
CA LYS A 188 -20.62 -2.52 12.17
C LYS A 188 -22.03 -2.81 12.68
N ASN A 189 -23.05 -2.20 12.09
CA ASN A 189 -24.45 -2.36 12.48
C ASN A 189 -25.23 -3.34 11.58
N VAL A 190 -24.59 -3.91 10.56
CA VAL A 190 -25.22 -4.87 9.64
C VAL A 190 -25.14 -6.27 10.24
N GLU A 191 -26.22 -7.04 10.13
CA GLU A 191 -26.36 -8.41 10.69
C GLU A 191 -25.80 -9.51 9.77
#